data_AF-A0A535EEL8-F1
#
_entry.id   AF-A0A535EEL8-F1
#
_cell.length_a   1.000
_cell.length_b   1.000
_cell.length_c   1.000
_cell.angle_alpha   90.00
_cell.angle_beta   90.00
_cell.angle_gamma   90.00
#
_symmetry.space_group_name_H-M   'P 1'
#
loop_
_entity.id
_entity.type
_entity.pdbx_description
1 polymer ?
#
loop_
_entity_poly.entity_id
_entity_poly.type
_entity_poly.pdbx_seq_one_letter_code
_entity_poly.pdbx_strand_id
1 'polypeptide(L)'
;MACPSPHCDYSFSQRPLPAGDPRIGMWNNGHNCGRWVQVTIGDFCTGTNDGAPNQPFCRNGSFVTDKYDGATLNMIVADSCADGNAWCRDDPNHLDLAHASLNKFLQNGVPVGDMDPAHWNNRHISWQFIPAPSFSGDINIGFLQSAQVWWGAASISHLPNGIHSVEYFQAGTWHAAQMDGDMGEAFVLLPTVQAGTQFMIRVHDVTDALINNGRVYTFSLPASCQPQCNVPYTRVSYTTS
;
A
#
# COMPACT_ATOMS: atom_id res chain seq x y z
N MET A 1 -17.47 -11.68 -16.73
CA MET A 1 -17.52 -10.79 -17.91
C MET A 1 -16.07 -10.49 -18.26
N ALA A 2 -15.61 -10.91 -19.44
CA ALA A 2 -14.21 -10.80 -19.85
C ALA A 2 -13.85 -9.34 -20.21
N CYS A 3 -12.67 -8.89 -19.78
CA CYS A 3 -12.14 -7.54 -20.00
C CYS A 3 -12.02 -7.19 -21.50
N PRO A 4 -12.65 -6.11 -22.00
CA PRO A 4 -12.55 -5.68 -23.39
C PRO A 4 -11.59 -4.48 -23.59
N SER A 5 -10.41 -4.47 -22.95
CA SER A 5 -9.47 -3.33 -23.03
C SER A 5 -8.01 -3.84 -23.11
N PRO A 6 -7.09 -3.19 -23.86
CA PRO A 6 -5.84 -3.78 -24.36
C PRO A 6 -4.72 -3.96 -23.31
N HIS A 7 -5.04 -4.31 -22.07
CA HIS A 7 -4.11 -4.25 -20.93
C HIS A 7 -3.35 -5.55 -20.62
N CYS A 8 -3.34 -6.49 -21.56
CA CYS A 8 -2.63 -7.77 -21.46
C CYS A 8 -1.18 -7.68 -21.97
N ASP A 9 -0.46 -6.61 -21.63
CA ASP A 9 0.98 -6.60 -21.86
C ASP A 9 1.66 -7.16 -20.59
N TYR A 10 2.03 -8.43 -20.65
CA TYR A 10 2.76 -9.16 -19.60
C TYR A 10 4.24 -8.71 -19.52
N SER A 11 4.55 -7.50 -19.98
CA SER A 11 5.84 -6.86 -19.91
C SER A 11 5.98 -5.94 -18.70
N PHE A 12 7.22 -5.70 -18.27
CA PHE A 12 7.52 -4.71 -17.25
C PHE A 12 7.36 -3.29 -17.83
N SER A 13 6.50 -2.49 -17.20
CA SER A 13 6.32 -1.08 -17.55
C SER A 13 7.15 -0.19 -16.61
N GLN A 14 7.67 0.91 -17.13
CA GLN A 14 8.25 1.97 -16.30
C GLN A 14 7.18 2.51 -15.36
N ARG A 15 7.55 2.68 -14.09
CA ARG A 15 6.67 3.23 -13.06
C ARG A 15 7.15 4.60 -12.55
N PRO A 16 6.27 5.47 -12.05
CA PRO A 16 4.81 5.35 -11.96
C PRO A 16 4.12 5.24 -13.32
N LEU A 17 2.96 4.59 -13.36
CA LEU A 17 2.15 4.53 -14.57
C LEU A 17 1.49 5.91 -14.86
N PRO A 18 1.30 6.30 -16.13
CA PRO A 18 0.63 7.55 -16.48
C PRO A 18 -0.80 7.61 -15.93
N ALA A 19 -1.26 8.81 -15.58
CA ALA A 19 -2.64 9.02 -15.12
C ALA A 19 -3.67 8.49 -16.12
N GLY A 20 -4.67 7.76 -15.62
CA GLY A 20 -5.70 7.12 -16.43
C GLY A 20 -5.30 5.80 -17.08
N ASP A 21 -4.06 5.32 -16.87
CA ASP A 21 -3.68 3.97 -17.26
C ASP A 21 -4.45 2.96 -16.41
N PRO A 22 -5.29 2.09 -16.99
CA PRO A 22 -6.13 1.19 -16.20
C PRO A 22 -5.34 0.05 -15.55
N ARG A 23 -4.05 -0.14 -15.89
CA ARG A 23 -3.14 -1.05 -15.19
C ARG A 23 -2.74 -0.53 -13.79
N ILE A 24 -3.06 0.71 -13.48
CA ILE A 24 -2.86 1.31 -12.15
C ILE A 24 -3.59 0.48 -11.07
N GLY A 25 -4.78 -0.03 -11.40
CA GLY A 25 -5.61 -0.82 -10.49
C GLY A 25 -5.87 -0.14 -9.16
N MET A 26 -6.20 -0.94 -8.14
CA MET A 26 -6.50 -0.43 -6.81
C MET A 26 -5.27 -0.07 -5.97
N TRP A 27 -4.06 -0.48 -6.37
CA TRP A 27 -2.83 -0.05 -5.70
C TRP A 27 -2.55 1.45 -5.93
N ASN A 28 -3.00 1.99 -7.06
CA ASN A 28 -3.00 3.41 -7.38
C ASN A 28 -1.61 4.07 -7.31
N ASN A 29 -0.60 3.53 -8.01
CA ASN A 29 0.77 4.09 -8.00
C ASN A 29 1.30 4.38 -6.57
N GLY A 30 1.01 3.50 -5.61
CA GLY A 30 1.46 3.64 -4.22
C GLY A 30 0.56 4.49 -3.32
N HIS A 31 -0.46 5.18 -3.87
CA HIS A 31 -1.36 6.03 -3.08
C HIS A 31 -2.30 5.26 -2.14
N ASN A 32 -2.39 3.94 -2.27
CA ASN A 32 -3.12 3.10 -1.30
C ASN A 32 -2.19 2.28 -0.39
N CYS A 33 -0.87 2.44 -0.46
CA CYS A 33 0.04 1.83 0.53
C CYS A 33 -0.26 2.34 1.94
N GLY A 34 -0.10 1.47 2.93
CA GLY A 34 -0.38 1.78 4.33
C GLY A 34 -1.88 1.81 4.68
N ARG A 35 -2.78 1.71 3.69
CA ARG A 35 -4.22 1.51 3.95
C ARG A 35 -4.49 0.10 4.43
N TRP A 36 -5.56 -0.03 5.19
CA TRP A 36 -6.08 -1.33 5.60
C TRP A 36 -7.21 -1.78 4.69
N VAL A 37 -7.29 -3.08 4.45
CA VAL A 37 -8.38 -3.75 3.78
C VAL A 37 -8.95 -4.82 4.69
N GLN A 38 -10.28 -4.94 4.71
CA GLN A 38 -10.93 -6.14 5.25
C GLN A 38 -11.18 -7.09 4.08
N VAL A 39 -10.58 -8.27 4.15
CA VAL A 39 -10.77 -9.33 3.15
C VAL A 39 -11.76 -10.35 3.72
N THR A 40 -12.70 -10.78 2.91
CA THR A 40 -13.65 -11.85 3.20
C THR A 40 -13.48 -12.97 2.18
N ILE A 41 -13.28 -14.18 2.67
CA ILE A 41 -13.12 -15.39 1.87
C ILE A 41 -14.48 -15.81 1.33
N GLY A 42 -14.53 -16.16 0.04
CA GLY A 42 -15.70 -16.73 -0.62
C GLY A 42 -15.39 -18.06 -1.29
N ASP A 43 -16.25 -18.39 -2.27
CA ASP A 43 -16.29 -19.70 -2.90
C ASP A 43 -14.92 -20.14 -3.43
N PHE A 44 -14.63 -21.43 -3.25
CA PHE A 44 -13.47 -22.11 -3.79
C PHE A 44 -13.75 -22.68 -5.18
N CYS A 45 -12.83 -22.50 -6.12
CA CYS A 45 -12.95 -23.15 -7.42
C CYS A 45 -12.34 -24.56 -7.39
N THR A 46 -13.15 -25.56 -7.77
CA THR A 46 -12.74 -26.98 -7.86
C THR A 46 -11.92 -27.32 -9.10
N GLY A 47 -11.78 -26.38 -10.03
CA GLY A 47 -11.10 -26.53 -11.31
C GLY A 47 -9.64 -26.08 -11.31
N THR A 48 -9.14 -25.78 -12.51
CA THR A 48 -7.78 -25.29 -12.74
C THR A 48 -7.70 -23.78 -12.63
N ASN A 49 -6.65 -23.31 -11.96
CA ASN A 49 -6.19 -21.94 -12.00
C ASN A 49 -4.65 -21.90 -12.03
N ASP A 50 -4.12 -21.59 -13.20
CA ASP A 50 -2.69 -21.57 -13.53
C ASP A 50 -2.21 -20.15 -13.87
N GLY A 51 -3.03 -19.13 -13.64
CA GLY A 51 -2.72 -17.75 -14.02
C GLY A 51 -2.56 -17.57 -15.53
N ALA A 52 -3.22 -18.41 -16.34
CA ALA A 52 -3.17 -18.31 -17.79
C ALA A 52 -3.79 -16.99 -18.29
N PRO A 53 -3.06 -16.23 -19.13
CA PRO A 53 -3.54 -15.01 -19.76
C PRO A 53 -4.94 -15.09 -20.37
N ASN A 54 -5.80 -14.11 -20.06
CA ASN A 54 -7.14 -13.95 -20.62
C ASN A 54 -8.08 -15.13 -20.40
N GLN A 55 -7.80 -15.96 -19.40
CA GLN A 55 -8.63 -17.11 -19.06
C GLN A 55 -9.54 -16.80 -17.86
N PRO A 56 -10.72 -17.43 -17.78
CA PRO A 56 -11.50 -17.42 -16.55
C PRO A 56 -10.66 -17.94 -15.37
N PHE A 57 -10.84 -17.34 -14.20
CA PHE A 57 -10.12 -17.77 -13.00
C PHE A 57 -10.41 -19.23 -12.64
N CYS A 58 -11.67 -19.66 -12.80
CA CYS A 58 -12.09 -21.05 -12.60
C CYS A 58 -12.36 -21.75 -13.94
N ARG A 59 -11.45 -22.64 -14.36
CA ARG A 59 -11.60 -23.45 -15.59
C ARG A 59 -11.84 -24.92 -15.28
N ASN A 60 -12.70 -25.57 -16.06
CA ASN A 60 -12.99 -27.00 -15.95
C ASN A 60 -13.44 -27.43 -14.53
N GLY A 61 -14.13 -26.54 -13.82
CA GLY A 61 -14.65 -26.78 -12.48
C GLY A 61 -15.79 -25.82 -12.17
N SER A 62 -16.12 -25.72 -10.89
CA SER A 62 -17.18 -24.83 -10.40
C SER A 62 -16.74 -24.14 -9.11
N PHE A 63 -17.27 -22.94 -8.89
CA PHE A 63 -17.22 -22.31 -7.59
C PHE A 63 -18.14 -23.06 -6.63
N VAL A 64 -17.61 -23.44 -5.47
CA VAL A 64 -18.33 -24.12 -4.41
C VAL A 64 -18.06 -23.42 -3.09
N THR A 65 -19.12 -23.24 -2.30
CA THR A 65 -19.02 -22.79 -0.92
C THR A 65 -18.41 -23.90 -0.07
N ASP A 66 -17.50 -23.55 0.83
CA ASP A 66 -16.93 -24.46 1.80
C ASP A 66 -16.89 -23.85 3.22
N LYS A 67 -16.15 -24.48 4.13
CA LYS A 67 -16.12 -24.07 5.54
C LYS A 67 -15.38 -22.75 5.80
N TYR A 68 -14.68 -22.21 4.81
CA TYR A 68 -13.91 -20.98 4.94
C TYR A 68 -14.69 -19.76 4.44
N ASP A 69 -15.76 -19.97 3.68
CA ASP A 69 -16.65 -18.91 3.23
C ASP A 69 -17.16 -18.04 4.39
N GLY A 70 -17.04 -16.73 4.21
CA GLY A 70 -17.36 -15.71 5.21
C GLY A 70 -16.24 -15.41 6.20
N ALA A 71 -15.12 -16.14 6.17
CA ALA A 71 -14.01 -15.86 7.09
C ALA A 71 -13.35 -14.54 6.72
N THR A 72 -13.00 -13.73 7.72
CA THR A 72 -12.47 -12.37 7.50
C THR A 72 -11.08 -12.18 8.09
N LEU A 73 -10.29 -11.29 7.45
CA LEU A 73 -9.03 -10.81 7.99
C LEU A 73 -8.81 -9.36 7.57
N ASN A 74 -8.40 -8.52 8.52
CA ASN A 74 -7.94 -7.17 8.23
C ASN A 74 -6.44 -7.21 7.91
N MET A 75 -6.04 -6.63 6.78
CA MET A 75 -4.68 -6.68 6.25
C MET A 75 -4.25 -5.29 5.81
N ILE A 76 -2.95 -5.05 5.76
CA ILE A 76 -2.37 -3.80 5.27
C ILE A 76 -1.95 -3.97 3.80
N VAL A 77 -2.18 -2.94 2.98
CA VAL A 77 -1.65 -2.87 1.62
C VAL A 77 -0.17 -2.52 1.71
N ALA A 78 0.68 -3.50 1.45
CA ALA A 78 2.13 -3.38 1.63
C ALA A 78 2.91 -3.39 0.31
N ASP A 79 2.30 -3.82 -0.79
CA ASP A 79 2.97 -3.97 -2.08
C ASP A 79 1.98 -3.83 -3.25
N SER A 80 2.53 -3.62 -4.44
CA SER A 80 1.80 -3.74 -5.69
C SER A 80 1.80 -5.20 -6.13
N CYS A 81 0.69 -5.69 -6.69
CA CYS A 81 0.74 -6.94 -7.44
C CYS A 81 0.97 -6.66 -8.93
N ALA A 82 2.09 -7.14 -9.47
CA ALA A 82 2.52 -6.84 -10.84
C ALA A 82 3.34 -7.96 -11.46
N ASP A 83 3.02 -9.21 -11.14
CA ASP A 83 3.75 -10.35 -11.68
C ASP A 83 3.44 -10.60 -13.16
N GLY A 84 4.08 -11.64 -13.71
CA GLY A 84 3.93 -12.04 -15.11
C GLY A 84 2.74 -12.96 -15.37
N ASN A 85 1.92 -13.28 -14.37
CA ASN A 85 0.74 -14.12 -14.56
C ASN A 85 -0.52 -13.26 -14.68
N ALA A 86 -1.63 -13.89 -15.09
CA ALA A 86 -2.88 -13.21 -15.35
C ALA A 86 -3.57 -12.66 -14.10
N TRP A 87 -3.25 -13.14 -12.89
CA TRP A 87 -4.05 -12.83 -11.70
C TRP A 87 -4.08 -11.33 -11.40
N CYS A 88 -2.90 -10.72 -11.36
CA CYS A 88 -2.76 -9.31 -11.05
C CYS A 88 -2.87 -8.41 -12.29
N ARG A 89 -2.89 -9.01 -13.48
CA ARG A 89 -2.93 -8.29 -14.76
C ARG A 89 -4.34 -8.18 -15.33
N ASP A 90 -5.15 -9.22 -15.16
CA ASP A 90 -6.45 -9.33 -15.79
C ASP A 90 -7.58 -8.91 -14.85
N ASP A 91 -7.35 -8.90 -13.53
CA ASP A 91 -8.32 -8.45 -12.51
C ASP A 91 -7.79 -7.24 -11.72
N PRO A 92 -8.36 -6.03 -11.92
CA PRO A 92 -7.94 -4.83 -11.21
C PRO A 92 -8.26 -4.86 -9.70
N ASN A 93 -9.04 -5.84 -9.24
CA ASN A 93 -9.41 -6.03 -7.83
C ASN A 93 -8.72 -7.24 -7.18
N HIS A 94 -7.73 -7.83 -7.83
CA HIS A 94 -6.96 -8.94 -7.27
C HIS A 94 -6.17 -8.51 -6.02
N LEU A 95 -6.14 -9.38 -5.00
CA LEU A 95 -5.25 -9.25 -3.85
C LEU A 95 -4.34 -10.47 -3.77
N ASP A 96 -3.02 -10.24 -3.80
CA ASP A 96 -2.03 -11.26 -3.49
C ASP A 96 -1.79 -11.27 -1.96
N LEU A 97 -2.31 -12.30 -1.30
CA LEU A 97 -2.30 -12.37 0.16
C LEU A 97 -1.00 -13.00 0.65
N ALA A 98 -0.37 -12.39 1.66
CA ALA A 98 0.80 -12.96 2.29
C ALA A 98 0.51 -14.40 2.79
N HIS A 99 1.31 -15.38 2.37
CA HIS A 99 1.11 -16.81 2.71
C HIS A 99 0.87 -17.05 4.21
N ALA A 100 1.64 -16.37 5.06
CA ALA A 100 1.53 -16.49 6.52
C ALA A 100 0.21 -15.96 7.12
N SER A 101 -0.67 -15.39 6.31
CA SER A 101 -1.99 -14.90 6.70
C SER A 101 -3.11 -15.92 6.52
N LEU A 102 -2.94 -16.91 5.65
CA LEU A 102 -4.02 -17.78 5.15
C LEU A 102 -4.77 -18.52 6.26
N ASN A 103 -4.05 -19.03 7.26
CA ASN A 103 -4.65 -19.75 8.39
C ASN A 103 -5.11 -18.82 9.55
N LYS A 104 -4.98 -17.50 9.39
CA LYS A 104 -5.38 -16.49 10.39
C LYS A 104 -6.74 -15.86 10.13
N PHE A 105 -7.35 -16.14 8.97
CA PHE A 105 -8.73 -15.73 8.70
C PHE A 105 -9.66 -16.25 9.79
N LEU A 106 -10.58 -15.39 10.24
CA LEU A 106 -11.45 -15.65 11.37
C LEU A 106 -12.86 -15.99 10.89
N GLN A 107 -13.32 -17.20 11.22
CA GLN A 107 -14.72 -17.61 11.11
C GLN A 107 -15.36 -17.52 12.49
N ASN A 108 -16.38 -16.69 12.68
CA ASN A 108 -17.02 -16.46 13.98
C ASN A 108 -16.01 -16.14 15.11
N GLY A 109 -14.95 -15.39 14.78
CA GLY A 109 -13.89 -14.99 15.72
C GLY A 109 -12.81 -16.06 15.98
N VAL A 110 -12.89 -17.23 15.35
CA VAL A 110 -11.90 -18.32 15.51
C VAL A 110 -11.07 -18.46 14.23
N PRO A 111 -9.73 -18.53 14.32
CA PRO A 111 -8.89 -18.81 13.17
C PRO A 111 -9.26 -20.12 12.48
N VAL A 112 -9.37 -20.11 11.15
CA VAL A 112 -9.71 -21.30 10.37
C VAL A 112 -8.63 -22.39 10.42
N GLY A 113 -7.36 -22.00 10.59
CA GLY A 113 -6.25 -22.89 10.95
C GLY A 113 -5.72 -23.84 9.88
N ASP A 114 -6.52 -24.22 8.88
CA ASP A 114 -6.18 -25.27 7.92
C ASP A 114 -6.57 -24.96 6.46
N MET A 115 -6.75 -23.69 6.12
CA MET A 115 -6.99 -23.27 4.73
C MET A 115 -5.77 -23.56 3.85
N ASP A 116 -4.57 -23.25 4.34
CA ASP A 116 -3.30 -23.70 3.77
C ASP A 116 -2.90 -25.05 4.38
N PRO A 117 -2.53 -26.08 3.58
CA PRO A 117 -2.12 -26.01 2.17
C PRO A 117 -3.18 -26.38 1.12
N ALA A 118 -4.36 -26.88 1.51
CA ALA A 118 -5.23 -27.60 0.58
C ALA A 118 -6.28 -26.72 -0.12
N HIS A 119 -6.59 -25.56 0.44
CA HIS A 119 -7.82 -24.82 0.13
C HIS A 119 -7.58 -23.31 -0.02
N TRP A 120 -6.35 -22.82 0.02
CA TRP A 120 -6.09 -21.37 0.03
C TRP A 120 -6.18 -20.71 -1.34
N ASN A 121 -5.77 -21.43 -2.39
CA ASN A 121 -5.69 -20.89 -3.73
C ASN A 121 -7.06 -20.85 -4.39
N ASN A 122 -7.15 -20.08 -5.48
CA ASN A 122 -8.26 -20.18 -6.42
C ASN A 122 -9.66 -19.88 -5.84
N ARG A 123 -9.76 -18.80 -5.06
CA ARG A 123 -11.01 -18.37 -4.41
C ARG A 123 -11.53 -17.07 -4.95
N HIS A 124 -12.85 -16.91 -4.89
CA HIS A 124 -13.43 -15.58 -4.81
C HIS A 124 -13.10 -14.94 -3.46
N ILE A 125 -12.90 -13.64 -3.49
CA ILE A 125 -12.82 -12.81 -2.31
C ILE A 125 -13.72 -11.59 -2.51
N SER A 126 -14.19 -11.04 -1.41
CA SER A 126 -14.66 -9.66 -1.39
C SER A 126 -13.79 -8.86 -0.43
N TRP A 127 -13.59 -7.59 -0.72
CA TRP A 127 -12.79 -6.75 0.16
C TRP A 127 -13.24 -5.30 0.07
N GLN A 128 -12.88 -4.55 1.11
CA GLN A 128 -13.12 -3.12 1.20
C GLN A 128 -11.98 -2.45 1.95
N PHE A 129 -11.67 -1.21 1.58
CA PHE A 129 -10.80 -0.40 2.43
C PHE A 129 -11.49 -0.09 3.75
N ILE A 130 -10.70 -0.13 4.82
CA ILE A 130 -11.12 0.24 6.17
C ILE A 130 -10.07 1.16 6.80
N PRO A 131 -10.44 1.98 7.80
CA PRO A 131 -9.47 2.59 8.69
C PRO A 131 -8.61 1.54 9.40
N ALA A 132 -7.45 1.95 9.89
CA ALA A 132 -6.58 1.11 10.71
C ALA A 132 -7.33 0.58 11.95
N PRO A 133 -7.51 -0.75 12.10
CA PRO A 133 -8.23 -1.31 13.23
C PRO A 133 -7.52 -0.97 14.55
N SER A 134 -8.29 -0.50 15.54
CA SER A 134 -7.77 -0.15 16.87
C SER A 134 -6.59 0.84 16.84
N PHE A 135 -6.60 1.77 15.88
CA PHE A 135 -5.55 2.77 15.74
C PHE A 135 -5.32 3.56 17.02
N SER A 136 -4.06 3.70 17.40
CA SER A 136 -3.61 4.54 18.51
C SER A 136 -2.20 5.05 18.21
N GLY A 137 -1.82 6.12 18.91
CA GLY A 137 -0.53 6.78 18.72
C GLY A 137 -0.60 7.88 17.67
N ASP A 138 0.53 8.11 17.01
CA ASP A 138 0.73 9.16 16.01
C ASP A 138 1.66 8.62 14.90
N ILE A 139 1.79 9.36 13.81
CA ILE A 139 2.53 8.92 12.63
C ILE A 139 3.98 8.57 12.95
N ASN A 140 4.57 7.74 12.10
CA ASN A 140 6.00 7.51 12.05
C ASN A 140 6.62 8.32 10.92
N ILE A 141 7.78 8.90 11.19
CA ILE A 141 8.60 9.60 10.20
C ILE A 141 10.00 9.01 10.23
N GLY A 142 10.57 8.73 9.06
CA GLY A 142 11.98 8.37 8.95
C GLY A 142 12.53 8.59 7.55
N PHE A 143 13.83 8.86 7.47
CA PHE A 143 14.51 9.09 6.21
C PHE A 143 14.93 7.77 5.56
N LEU A 144 14.80 7.72 4.23
CA LEU A 144 15.20 6.55 3.44
C LEU A 144 16.72 6.49 3.23
N GLN A 145 17.21 5.34 2.78
CA GLN A 145 18.60 5.21 2.37
C GLN A 145 18.96 6.26 1.31
N SER A 146 20.15 6.84 1.40
CA SER A 146 20.68 7.91 0.56
C SER A 146 20.01 9.28 0.73
N ALA A 147 19.02 9.42 1.61
CA ALA A 147 18.46 10.73 1.94
C ALA A 147 19.55 11.67 2.48
N GLN A 148 19.52 12.91 2.01
CA GLN A 148 20.49 13.96 2.32
C GLN A 148 19.84 15.36 2.23
N VAL A 149 20.58 16.41 2.55
CA VAL A 149 20.05 17.80 2.60
C VAL A 149 19.48 18.32 1.28
N TRP A 150 19.85 17.70 0.15
CA TRP A 150 19.38 18.04 -1.20
C TRP A 150 18.31 17.08 -1.73
N TRP A 151 18.07 15.98 -1.04
CA TRP A 151 17.09 14.95 -1.40
C TRP A 151 16.55 14.33 -0.11
N GLY A 152 15.56 15.00 0.50
CA GLY A 152 14.96 14.60 1.77
C GLY A 152 13.90 13.51 1.60
N ALA A 153 14.27 12.37 0.99
CA ALA A 153 13.36 11.24 0.85
C ALA A 153 13.00 10.66 2.24
N ALA A 154 11.72 10.76 2.59
CA ALA A 154 11.21 10.34 3.89
C ALA A 154 9.96 9.48 3.74
N SER A 155 9.86 8.44 4.57
CA SER A 155 8.65 7.64 4.73
C SER A 155 7.78 8.20 5.87
N ILE A 156 6.49 8.33 5.61
CA ILE A 156 5.43 8.74 6.54
C ILE A 156 4.42 7.61 6.61
N SER A 157 4.37 6.94 7.76
CA SER A 157 3.54 5.75 7.98
C SER A 157 2.77 5.79 9.30
N HIS A 158 2.06 4.71 9.64
CA HIS A 158 1.25 4.59 10.86
C HIS A 158 0.13 5.64 10.91
N LEU A 159 -0.72 5.66 9.88
CA LEU A 159 -1.85 6.57 9.74
C LEU A 159 -3.18 5.89 10.11
N PRO A 160 -4.18 6.65 10.60
CA PRO A 160 -5.50 6.11 10.90
C PRO A 160 -6.26 5.63 9.65
N ASN A 161 -6.00 6.22 8.48
CA ASN A 161 -6.74 5.93 7.25
C ASN A 161 -5.85 6.01 6.00
N GLY A 162 -4.59 5.57 6.10
CA GLY A 162 -3.60 5.70 5.03
C GLY A 162 -3.27 7.15 4.65
N ILE A 163 -2.38 7.31 3.67
CA ILE A 163 -1.85 8.61 3.24
C ILE A 163 -2.18 8.86 1.77
N HIS A 164 -2.67 10.07 1.45
CA HIS A 164 -2.83 10.47 0.06
C HIS A 164 -1.68 11.35 -0.40
N SER A 165 -1.38 12.39 0.38
CA SER A 165 -0.36 13.38 0.05
C SER A 165 0.27 14.01 1.28
N VAL A 166 1.43 14.63 1.08
CA VAL A 166 2.18 15.37 2.09
C VAL A 166 2.45 16.77 1.54
N GLU A 167 2.36 17.77 2.40
CA GLU A 167 2.90 19.10 2.13
C GLU A 167 4.17 19.30 2.95
N TYR A 168 5.20 19.93 2.39
CA TYR A 168 6.37 20.40 3.13
C TYR A 168 6.46 21.91 3.12
N PHE A 169 6.97 22.48 4.21
CA PHE A 169 7.17 23.93 4.33
C PHE A 169 8.60 24.29 3.92
N GLN A 170 8.72 25.20 2.95
CA GLN A 170 10.00 25.74 2.51
C GLN A 170 9.87 27.22 2.17
N ALA A 171 10.85 28.02 2.61
CA ALA A 171 10.95 29.43 2.26
C ALA A 171 9.66 30.24 2.51
N GLY A 172 8.96 29.94 3.63
CA GLY A 172 7.76 30.68 4.02
C GLY A 172 6.44 30.15 3.45
N THR A 173 6.46 29.08 2.66
CA THR A 173 5.26 28.56 1.96
C THR A 173 5.17 27.04 2.01
N TRP A 174 3.94 26.52 1.91
CA TRP A 174 3.66 25.08 1.82
C TRP A 174 3.68 24.63 0.36
N HIS A 175 4.32 23.48 0.12
CA HIS A 175 4.47 22.87 -1.20
C HIS A 175 3.98 21.43 -1.14
N ALA A 176 3.30 20.98 -2.19
CA ALA A 176 2.99 19.56 -2.34
C ALA A 176 4.30 18.76 -2.51
N ALA A 177 4.48 17.72 -1.69
CA ALA A 177 5.56 16.76 -1.84
C ALA A 177 5.26 15.82 -3.01
N GLN A 178 6.30 15.45 -3.75
CA GLN A 178 6.20 14.37 -4.73
C GLN A 178 6.42 13.05 -4.03
N MET A 179 5.63 12.03 -4.37
CA MET A 179 5.95 10.65 -3.98
C MET A 179 7.28 10.25 -4.65
N ASP A 180 8.10 9.47 -3.95
CA ASP A 180 9.37 8.97 -4.51
C ASP A 180 9.08 7.85 -5.52
N GLY A 181 8.85 8.25 -6.77
CA GLY A 181 8.29 7.37 -7.79
C GLY A 181 6.88 6.93 -7.41
N ASP A 182 6.66 5.63 -7.34
CA ASP A 182 5.43 5.00 -6.87
C ASP A 182 5.63 4.25 -5.54
N MET A 183 6.73 4.56 -4.83
CA MET A 183 6.98 4.03 -3.51
C MET A 183 6.01 4.67 -2.51
N GLY A 184 4.90 3.99 -2.27
CA GLY A 184 3.88 4.45 -1.35
C GLY A 184 4.43 4.75 0.04
N GLU A 185 3.79 5.69 0.73
CA GLU A 185 4.25 6.26 2.01
C GLU A 185 5.60 7.01 1.94
N ALA A 186 6.30 7.07 0.81
CA ALA A 186 7.57 7.78 0.67
C ALA A 186 7.47 9.05 -0.18
N PHE A 187 8.01 10.16 0.34
CA PHE A 187 7.89 11.48 -0.26
C PHE A 187 9.24 12.19 -0.30
N VAL A 188 9.48 12.93 -1.39
CA VAL A 188 10.64 13.79 -1.55
C VAL A 188 10.32 15.15 -0.95
N LEU A 189 11.05 15.50 0.12
CA LEU A 189 10.89 16.73 0.86
C LEU A 189 12.11 17.64 0.68
N LEU A 190 11.88 18.95 0.76
CA LEU A 190 12.97 19.92 0.89
C LEU A 190 12.99 20.52 2.31
N PRO A 191 14.17 20.88 2.82
CA PRO A 191 14.29 21.49 4.14
C PRO A 191 13.68 22.90 4.16
N THR A 192 13.30 23.35 5.36
CA THR A 192 12.67 24.66 5.61
C THR A 192 13.52 25.83 5.09
N VAL A 193 14.84 25.67 5.20
CA VAL A 193 15.88 26.51 4.60
C VAL A 193 16.69 25.66 3.63
N GLN A 194 16.99 26.19 2.45
CA GLN A 194 17.80 25.50 1.43
C GLN A 194 19.10 24.95 2.02
N ALA A 195 19.44 23.70 1.67
CA ALA A 195 20.60 22.97 2.20
C ALA A 195 20.60 22.73 3.72
N GLY A 196 19.49 23.04 4.40
CA GLY A 196 19.33 22.83 5.83
C GLY A 196 19.01 21.37 6.16
N THR A 197 18.91 21.09 7.46
CA THR A 197 18.55 19.76 7.97
C THR A 197 17.16 19.70 8.59
N GLN A 198 16.48 20.83 8.78
CA GLN A 198 15.16 20.89 9.40
C GLN A 198 14.06 20.78 8.34
N PHE A 199 13.03 19.99 8.66
CA PHE A 199 11.87 19.75 7.81
C PHE A 199 10.59 20.00 8.61
N MET A 200 9.56 20.45 7.92
CA MET A 200 8.22 20.64 8.46
C MET A 200 7.21 20.11 7.46
N ILE A 201 6.29 19.25 7.92
CA ILE A 201 5.25 18.67 7.06
C ILE A 201 3.85 18.82 7.64
N ARG A 202 2.86 18.77 6.74
CA ARG A 202 1.46 18.44 7.01
C ARG A 202 1.08 17.24 6.15
N VAL A 203 0.14 16.44 6.62
CA VAL A 203 -0.20 15.15 5.99
C VAL A 203 -1.70 15.09 5.73
N HIS A 204 -2.06 14.67 4.53
CA HIS A 204 -3.43 14.44 4.11
C HIS A 204 -3.71 12.93 4.09
N ASP A 205 -4.83 12.53 4.68
CA ASP A 205 -5.32 11.17 4.53
C ASP A 205 -5.95 10.93 3.14
N VAL A 206 -6.41 9.70 2.92
CA VAL A 206 -7.05 9.22 1.68
C VAL A 206 -8.33 9.96 1.29
N THR A 207 -8.84 10.85 2.14
CA THR A 207 -10.01 11.71 1.87
C THR A 207 -9.63 13.17 1.58
N ASP A 208 -8.33 13.43 1.37
CA ASP A 208 -7.74 14.77 1.23
C ASP A 208 -7.84 15.64 2.49
N ALA A 209 -8.23 15.07 3.62
CA ALA A 209 -8.34 15.78 4.88
C ALA A 209 -6.99 15.80 5.60
N LEU A 210 -6.64 16.96 6.14
CA LEU A 210 -5.48 17.09 7.02
C LEU A 210 -5.67 16.23 8.28
N ILE A 211 -4.70 15.36 8.57
CA ILE A 211 -4.74 14.54 9.77
C ILE A 211 -4.54 15.39 11.03
N ASN A 212 -5.02 14.89 12.17
CA ASN A 212 -4.77 15.48 13.49
C ASN A 212 -5.09 16.99 13.56
N ASN A 213 -6.16 17.41 12.88
CA ASN A 213 -6.61 18.81 12.80
C ASN A 213 -5.58 19.76 12.17
N GLY A 214 -4.80 19.29 11.19
CA GLY A 214 -3.81 20.12 10.50
C GLY A 214 -2.51 20.33 11.26
N ARG A 215 -2.23 19.45 12.23
CA ARG A 215 -0.97 19.41 12.98
C ARG A 215 0.24 19.47 12.05
N VAL A 216 1.19 20.32 12.41
CA VAL A 216 2.48 20.42 11.71
C VAL A 216 3.51 19.58 12.45
N TYR A 217 4.26 18.77 11.70
CA TYR A 217 5.32 17.91 12.23
C TYR A 217 6.68 18.49 11.88
N THR A 218 7.49 18.79 12.89
CA THR A 218 8.86 19.33 12.72
C THR A 218 9.89 18.30 13.12
N PHE A 219 10.84 18.02 12.24
CA PHE A 219 11.90 17.01 12.45
C PHE A 219 13.19 17.43 11.76
N SER A 220 14.25 16.65 11.91
CA SER A 220 15.55 16.98 11.32
C SER A 220 16.29 15.75 10.80
N LEU A 221 17.02 15.93 9.70
CA LEU A 221 17.96 14.95 9.17
C LEU A 221 19.06 14.71 10.23
N PRO A 222 19.18 13.49 10.76
CA PRO A 222 20.11 13.23 11.85
C PRO A 222 21.56 13.25 11.38
N ALA A 223 22.48 13.53 12.29
CA ALA A 223 23.92 13.54 11.98
C ALA A 223 24.44 12.18 11.48
N SER A 224 23.76 11.08 11.83
CA SER A 224 24.05 9.73 11.30
C SER A 224 23.80 9.59 9.80
N CYS A 225 23.10 10.55 9.19
CA CYS A 225 22.86 10.62 7.75
C CYS A 225 23.78 11.63 7.05
N GLN A 226 24.99 11.87 7.57
CA GLN A 226 25.99 12.70 6.91
C GLN A 226 27.11 11.84 6.30
N PRO A 227 27.42 11.97 5.00
CA PRO A 227 26.79 12.89 4.03
C PRO A 227 25.39 12.46 3.57
N GLN A 228 25.01 11.19 3.77
CA GLN A 228 23.69 10.65 3.46
C GLN A 228 23.30 9.52 4.42
N CYS A 229 22.02 9.18 4.52
CA CYS A 229 21.56 8.01 5.27
C CYS A 229 22.07 6.70 4.64
N ASN A 230 22.54 5.75 5.46
CA ASN A 230 23.17 4.51 4.95
C ASN A 230 22.35 3.23 5.16
N VAL A 231 21.24 3.31 5.91
CA VAL A 231 20.33 2.18 6.17
C VAL A 231 19.00 2.41 5.45
N PRO A 232 18.22 1.35 5.15
CA PRO A 232 16.94 1.45 4.45
C PRO A 232 15.97 2.47 5.07
N TYR A 233 15.96 2.56 6.41
CA TYR A 233 15.08 3.44 7.15
C TYR A 233 15.75 3.97 8.42
N THR A 234 15.87 5.29 8.53
CA THR A 234 16.36 6.00 9.71
C THR A 234 15.18 6.72 10.37
N ARG A 235 14.55 6.09 11.38
CA ARG A 235 13.47 6.72 12.14
C ARG A 235 13.96 7.98 12.84
N VAL A 236 13.13 9.03 12.85
CA VAL A 236 13.39 10.28 13.56
C VAL A 236 12.30 10.60 14.56
N SER A 237 12.64 11.36 15.59
CA SER A 237 11.66 12.02 16.44
C SER A 237 11.18 13.32 15.77
N TYR A 238 10.04 13.81 16.22
CA TYR A 238 9.46 15.06 15.78
C TYR A 238 8.81 15.81 16.94
N THR A 239 8.58 17.10 16.74
CA THR A 239 7.70 17.93 17.57
C THR A 239 6.49 18.38 16.74
N THR A 240 5.44 18.83 17.44
CA THR A 240 4.15 19.15 16.81
C THR A 240 3.68 20.54 17.22
N SER A 241 3.06 21.27 16.29
CA SER A 241 2.37 22.56 16.54
C SER A 241 1.04 22.66 15.81
#